data_AF-A0A2G9M6S6-F1
#
_entry.id   AF-A0A2G9M6S6-F1
#
_cell.length_a   1.000
_cell.length_b   1.000
_cell.length_c   1.000
_cell.angle_alpha   90.00
_cell.angle_beta   90.00
_cell.angle_gamma   90.00
#
_symmetry.space_group_name_H-M   'P 1'
#
loop_
_entity.id
_entity.type
_entity.pdbx_description
1 polymer ?
#
loop_
_entity_poly.entity_id
_entity_poly.type
_entity_poly.pdbx_seq_one_letter_code
_entity_poly.pdbx_strand_id
1 'polypeptide(L)'
;MDEILEAIQKLSKALVLINQNPIDYETVRDLVKGLADEKHTDYIEQGIANQDKGLIMRGLMGTLSRYEAEREKNAKEKTLQNLKKAIE
;
A
#
# COMPACT_ATOMS: atom_id res chain seq x y z
N MET A 1 -16.39 -0.98 3.48
CA MET A 1 -15.40 -0.02 2.94
C MET A 1 -14.62 -0.78 1.87
N ASP A 2 -14.22 -0.16 0.77
CA ASP A 2 -13.46 -0.83 -0.31
C ASP A 2 -12.13 -1.34 0.27
N GLU A 3 -11.88 -2.65 0.26
CA GLU A 3 -10.68 -3.27 0.87
C GLU A 3 -9.38 -2.68 0.31
N ILE A 4 -9.39 -2.30 -0.98
CA ILE A 4 -8.26 -1.63 -1.64
C ILE A 4 -8.05 -0.22 -1.06
N LEU A 5 -9.13 0.51 -0.80
CA LEU A 5 -9.05 1.85 -0.22
C LEU A 5 -8.52 1.80 1.22
N GLU A 6 -8.93 0.81 2.01
CA GLU A 6 -8.42 0.60 3.35
C GLU A 6 -6.91 0.28 3.33
N ALA A 7 -6.47 -0.60 2.42
CA ALA A 7 -5.06 -0.91 2.24
C ALA A 7 -4.23 0.34 1.87
N ILE A 8 -4.71 1.16 0.93
CA ILE A 8 -4.09 2.43 0.54
C ILE A 8 -3.96 3.38 1.73
N GLN A 9 -5.00 3.49 2.56
CA GLN A 9 -5.00 4.34 3.76
C GLN A 9 -3.97 3.86 4.78
N LYS A 10 -3.91 2.55 5.06
CA LYS A 10 -2.92 1.95 5.97
C LYS A 10 -1.49 2.20 5.50
N LEU A 11 -1.21 1.99 4.20
CA LEU A 11 0.11 2.21 3.60
C LEU A 11 0.50 3.69 3.61
N SER A 12 -0.44 4.59 3.31
CA SER A 12 -0.23 6.04 3.38
C SER A 12 0.09 6.50 4.81
N LYS A 13 -0.62 5.94 5.80
CA LYS A 13 -0.33 6.22 7.22
C LYS A 13 1.06 5.72 7.62
N ALA A 14 1.47 4.53 7.17
CA ALA A 14 2.81 4.01 7.39
C ALA A 14 3.89 4.93 6.78
N LEU A 15 3.66 5.46 5.57
CA LEU A 15 4.56 6.44 4.94
C LEU A 15 4.69 7.73 5.74
N VAL A 16 3.63 8.19 6.40
CA VAL A 16 3.71 9.35 7.30
C VAL A 16 4.52 9.02 8.56
N LEU A 17 4.32 7.84 9.15
CA LEU A 17 5.01 7.42 10.38
C LEU A 17 6.53 7.30 10.21
N ILE A 18 7.01 6.77 9.07
CA ILE A 18 8.45 6.69 8.80
C ILE A 18 9.12 8.05 8.56
N ASN A 19 8.33 9.13 8.43
CA ASN A 19 8.82 10.49 8.36
C ASN A 19 8.87 11.20 9.72
N GLN A 20 8.39 10.55 10.78
CA GLN A 20 8.44 11.08 12.15
C GLN A 20 9.81 10.82 12.79
N ASN A 21 10.11 11.55 13.87
CA ASN A 21 11.29 11.33 14.68
C ASN A 21 10.91 11.36 16.18
N PRO A 22 11.02 10.24 16.92
CA PRO A 22 11.46 8.91 16.46
C PRO A 22 10.43 8.22 15.54
N ILE A 23 10.88 7.25 14.76
CA ILE A 23 10.00 6.40 13.93
C ILE A 23 9.40 5.31 14.83
N ASP A 24 8.08 5.15 14.79
CA ASP A 24 7.36 4.04 15.41
C ASP A 24 7.29 2.83 14.46
N TYR A 25 8.32 1.98 14.53
CA TYR A 25 8.45 0.82 13.65
C TYR A 25 7.41 -0.27 13.91
N GLU A 26 6.92 -0.41 15.14
CA GLU A 26 5.91 -1.42 15.49
C GLU A 26 4.58 -1.07 14.83
N THR A 27 4.15 0.18 14.94
CA THR A 27 2.94 0.66 14.25
C THR A 27 3.09 0.56 12.72
N VAL A 28 4.29 0.82 12.17
CA VAL A 28 4.53 0.63 10.72
C VAL A 28 4.33 -0.84 10.32
N ARG A 29 4.89 -1.79 11.08
CA ARG A 29 4.75 -3.23 10.83
C ARG A 29 3.30 -3.68 10.90
N ASP A 30 2.55 -3.24 11.90
CA ASP A 30 1.15 -3.61 12.07
C ASP A 30 0.26 -3.08 10.94
N LEU A 31 0.53 -1.85 10.46
CA LEU A 31 -0.24 -1.26 9.37
C LEU A 31 -0.07 -2.04 8.04
N VAL A 32 1.09 -2.65 7.82
CA VAL A 32 1.41 -3.30 6.53
C VAL A 32 1.32 -4.81 6.55
N LYS A 33 1.05 -5.39 7.72
CA LYS A 33 0.90 -6.83 7.91
C LYS A 33 -0.19 -7.38 6.99
N GLY A 34 0.19 -8.34 6.15
CA GLY A 34 -0.72 -8.97 5.19
C GLY A 34 -1.11 -8.11 3.99
N LEU A 35 -0.53 -6.91 3.82
CA LEU A 35 -0.75 -6.07 2.64
C LEU A 35 0.35 -6.24 1.60
N ALA A 36 1.60 -6.32 2.03
CA ALA A 36 2.76 -6.48 1.16
C ALA A 36 2.90 -7.93 0.66
N ASP A 37 3.40 -8.09 -0.56
CA ASP A 37 3.91 -9.40 -1.00
C ASP A 37 5.25 -9.73 -0.32
N GLU A 38 5.77 -10.94 -0.53
CA GLU A 38 7.01 -11.42 0.08
C GLU A 38 8.19 -10.44 -0.15
N LYS A 39 8.41 -10.04 -1.40
CA LYS A 39 9.51 -9.13 -1.78
C LYS A 39 9.42 -7.78 -1.07
N HIS A 40 8.23 -7.17 -1.02
CA HIS A 40 8.06 -5.87 -0.38
C HIS A 40 8.08 -5.98 1.15
N THR A 41 7.61 -7.10 1.71
CA THR A 41 7.74 -7.43 3.13
C THR A 41 9.21 -7.50 3.53
N ASP A 42 10.04 -8.16 2.74
CA ASP A 42 11.48 -8.27 3.00
C ASP A 42 12.17 -6.90 3.05
N TYR A 43 11.85 -5.99 2.13
CA TYR A 43 12.39 -4.62 2.19
C TYR A 43 11.96 -3.88 3.45
N ILE A 44 10.70 -4.03 3.87
CA ILE A 44 10.18 -3.37 5.09
C ILE A 44 10.89 -3.93 6.32
N GLU A 45 10.96 -5.25 6.47
CA GLU A 45 11.56 -5.90 7.63
C GLU A 45 13.07 -5.65 7.73
N GLN A 46 13.80 -5.70 6.61
CA GLN A 46 15.21 -5.33 6.58
C GLN A 46 15.42 -3.85 6.93
N GLY A 47 14.54 -2.97 6.44
CA GLY A 47 14.58 -1.56 6.77
C GLY A 47 14.31 -1.30 8.25
N ILE A 48 13.35 -1.98 8.86
CA ILE A 48 13.06 -1.89 10.29
C ILE A 48 14.25 -2.41 11.12
N ALA A 49 14.79 -3.58 10.77
CA ALA A 49 15.91 -4.19 11.49
C ALA A 49 17.17 -3.32 11.48
N ASN A 50 17.44 -2.64 10.37
CA ASN A 50 18.62 -1.79 10.19
C ASN A 50 18.35 -0.30 10.46
N GLN A 51 17.12 0.07 10.85
CA GLN A 51 16.68 1.47 10.93
C GLN A 51 16.92 2.25 9.62
N ASP A 52 16.88 1.55 8.49
CA ASP A 52 17.05 2.11 7.15
C ASP A 52 15.69 2.51 6.58
N LYS A 53 15.39 3.79 6.71
CA LYS A 53 14.17 4.41 6.16
C LYS A 53 14.03 4.21 4.64
N GLY A 54 15.14 4.18 3.89
CA GLY A 54 15.11 4.02 2.44
C GLY A 54 14.56 2.65 2.03
N LEU A 55 14.97 1.59 2.73
CA LEU A 55 14.44 0.24 2.53
C LEU A 55 12.96 0.15 2.88
N ILE A 56 12.54 0.76 4.00
CA ILE A 56 11.13 0.80 4.40
C ILE A 56 10.30 1.53 3.33
N MET A 57 10.73 2.71 2.88
CA MET A 57 10.07 3.47 1.82
C MET A 57 9.92 2.65 0.54
N ARG A 58 10.96 1.93 0.14
CA ARG A 58 10.94 1.10 -1.06
C ARG A 58 9.86 0.02 -0.99
N GLY A 59 9.75 -0.68 0.13
CA GLY A 59 8.71 -1.70 0.33
C GLY A 59 7.30 -1.10 0.39
N LEU A 60 7.13 0.00 1.12
CA LEU A 60 5.84 0.70 1.25
C LEU A 60 5.34 1.24 -0.09
N MET A 61 6.19 1.95 -0.84
CA MET A 61 5.80 2.55 -2.12
C MET A 61 5.49 1.50 -3.18
N GLY A 62 6.26 0.40 -3.23
CA GLY A 62 5.98 -0.71 -4.14
C GLY A 62 4.63 -1.37 -3.84
N THR A 63 4.33 -1.60 -2.56
CA THR A 63 3.03 -2.15 -2.14
C THR A 63 1.88 -1.19 -2.45
N LEU A 64 2.05 0.10 -2.17
CA LEU A 64 1.04 1.14 -2.43
C LEU A 64 0.73 1.25 -3.92
N SER A 65 1.75 1.29 -4.77
CA SER A 65 1.59 1.38 -6.23
C SER A 65 0.76 0.22 -6.79
N ARG A 66 0.94 -1.00 -6.26
CA ARG A 66 0.12 -2.16 -6.65
C ARG A 66 -1.37 -1.94 -6.36
N TYR A 67 -1.71 -1.49 -5.15
CA TYR A 67 -3.10 -1.24 -4.78
C TYR A 67 -3.72 -0.08 -5.55
N GLU A 68 -2.97 0.99 -5.83
CA GLU A 68 -3.44 2.09 -6.68
C GLU A 68 -3.77 1.62 -8.10
N ALA A 69 -2.90 0.78 -8.69
CA ALA A 69 -3.13 0.20 -10.00
C ALA A 69 -4.37 -0.72 -10.02
N GLU A 70 -4.57 -1.52 -8.96
CA GLU A 70 -5.74 -2.38 -8.82
C GLU A 70 -7.04 -1.55 -8.71
N ARG A 71 -7.01 -0.47 -7.92
CA ARG A 71 -8.14 0.46 -7.79
C ARG A 71 -8.50 1.09 -9.14
N GLU A 72 -7.50 1.58 -9.88
CA GLU A 72 -7.71 2.20 -11.18
C GLU A 72 -8.30 1.22 -12.19
N LYS A 73 -7.80 -0.03 -12.20
CA LYS A 73 -8.35 -1.11 -13.02
C LYS A 73 -9.82 -1.36 -12.70
N ASN A 74 -10.17 -1.53 -11.42
CA ASN A 74 -11.56 -1.76 -10.99
C ASN A 74 -12.49 -0.61 -11.40
N ALA A 75 -12.02 0.64 -11.30
CA ALA A 75 -12.78 1.81 -11.72
C ALA A 75 -13.03 1.83 -13.24
N LYS A 76 -12.02 1.47 -14.05
CA LYS A 76 -12.13 1.37 -15.51
C LYS A 76 -13.08 0.24 -15.93
N GLU A 77 -12.98 -0.92 -15.31
CA GLU A 77 -13.84 -2.07 -15.61
C GLU A 77 -15.31 -1.77 -15.29
N LYS A 78 -15.59 -1.14 -14.15
CA LYS A 78 -16.93 -0.70 -13.78
C LYS A 78 -17.50 0.31 -14.77
N THR A 79 -16.68 1.28 -15.19
CA THR A 79 -17.07 2.27 -16.21
C THR A 79 -17.41 1.58 -17.54
N LEU A 80 -16.57 0.66 -17.99
CA LEU A 80 -16.79 -0.10 -19.23
C LEU A 80 -18.07 -0.95 -19.17
N GLN A 81 -18.33 -1.59 -18.03
CA GLN A 81 -19.54 -2.40 -17.85
C GLN A 81 -20.81 -1.53 -17.89
N ASN A 82 -20.77 -0.34 -17.31
CA ASN A 82 -21.90 0.60 -17.37
C ASN A 82 -22.14 1.12 -18.79
N LEU A 83 -21.09 1.40 -19.55
CA LEU A 83 -21.20 1.82 -20.95
C LEU A 83 -21.82 0.72 -21.82
N LYS A 84 -21.42 -0.55 -21.63
CA LYS A 84 -22.02 -1.68 -22.36
C LYS A 84 -23.52 -1.80 -22.13
N LYS A 85 -23.96 -1.70 -20.86
CA LYS A 85 -25.39 -1.74 -20.50
C LYS A 85 -26.22 -0.58 -21.06
N ALA A 86 -25.60 0.56 -21.37
CA ALA A 86 -26.30 1.73 -21.88
C ALA A 86 -26.51 1.70 -23.40
N ILE A 87 -25.85 0.77 -24.10
CA ILE A 87 -25.92 0.59 -25.56
C ILE A 87 -26.79 -0.63 -25.94
N GLU A 88 -27.16 -1.46 -24.95
CA GLU A 88 -28.17 -2.53 -25.04
C GLU A 88 -29.59 -1.98 -24.80
#